data_AF-A0A3S9A1H1-F1
#
_entry.id   AF-A0A3S9A1H1-F1
#
_cell.length_a   1.000
_cell.length_b   1.000
_cell.length_c   1.000
_cell.angle_alpha   90.00
_cell.angle_beta   90.00
_cell.angle_gamma   90.00
#
_symmetry.space_group_name_H-M   'P 1'
#
loop_
_entity.id
_entity.type
_entity.pdbx_description
1 polymer ?
#
loop_
_entity_poly.entity_id
_entity_poly.type
_entity_poly.pdbx_seq_one_letter_code
_entity_poly.pdbx_strand_id
1 'polypeptide(L)'
;MEKKPEIKKLDFFSIFNSECREESISVGINDDVSVIYANSLLTSNEQMLFHVIWSFGEKSVFDGTAVSVLTAEMLLSHLPECSIEGLVEAIQRLSRFSIEVAYKDSRGLIKGHYNFFDIVLSYNCDEIFTAITMGIKSLDIIEWLFGNEIMVLLKDNITQ
;
A
#
# COMPACT_ATOMS: atom_id res chain seq x y z
N MET A 1 -24.77 -9.73 -0.54
CA MET A 1 -23.63 -8.79 -0.46
C MET A 1 -23.95 -7.75 0.59
N GLU A 2 -23.10 -7.62 1.60
CA GLU A 2 -23.22 -6.62 2.66
C GLU A 2 -22.97 -5.23 2.07
N LYS A 3 -23.71 -4.21 2.54
CA LYS A 3 -23.67 -2.87 1.93
C LYS A 3 -22.87 -1.91 2.82
N LYS A 4 -21.60 -1.70 2.47
CA LYS A 4 -20.73 -0.65 3.03
C LYS A 4 -21.33 0.73 2.71
N PRO A 5 -21.15 1.75 3.58
CA PRO A 5 -21.64 3.10 3.30
C PRO A 5 -20.95 3.70 2.06
N GLU A 6 -21.65 4.62 1.40
CA GLU A 6 -21.06 5.38 0.30
C GLU A 6 -20.06 6.40 0.84
N ILE A 7 -18.95 6.60 0.15
CA ILE A 7 -17.89 7.51 0.57
C ILE A 7 -17.53 8.51 -0.53
N LYS A 8 -17.04 9.68 -0.12
CA LYS A 8 -16.28 10.56 -1.02
C LYS A 8 -14.89 9.95 -1.14
N LYS A 9 -14.56 9.40 -2.31
CA LYS A 9 -13.30 8.68 -2.55
C LYS A 9 -12.09 9.47 -2.02
N LEU A 10 -11.15 8.76 -1.41
CA LEU A 10 -9.85 9.30 -1.04
C LEU A 10 -8.88 9.19 -2.22
N ASP A 11 -8.05 10.22 -2.41
CA ASP A 11 -6.89 10.11 -3.29
C ASP A 11 -5.86 9.20 -2.64
N PHE A 12 -5.48 8.14 -3.32
CA PHE A 12 -4.50 7.19 -2.82
C PHE A 12 -3.13 7.82 -2.65
N PHE A 13 -2.67 8.63 -3.62
CA PHE A 13 -1.32 9.16 -3.58
C PHE A 13 -1.16 10.27 -2.55
N SER A 14 -2.26 10.83 -2.04
CA SER A 14 -2.20 11.81 -0.96
C SER A 14 -1.57 11.25 0.32
N ILE A 15 -1.54 9.93 0.52
CA ILE A 15 -0.87 9.29 1.67
C ILE A 15 0.65 9.50 1.67
N PHE A 16 1.25 9.75 0.50
CA PHE A 16 2.70 9.96 0.36
C PHE A 16 3.09 11.44 0.39
N ASN A 17 2.11 12.33 0.21
CA ASN A 17 2.30 13.78 0.23
C ASN A 17 2.10 14.38 1.62
N SER A 18 1.71 13.57 2.60
CA SER A 18 1.64 14.00 3.98
C SER A 18 3.06 14.09 4.55
N GLU A 19 3.70 15.25 4.40
CA GLU A 19 4.91 15.62 5.16
C GLU A 19 4.62 15.79 6.67
N CYS A 20 3.62 15.09 7.19
CA CYS A 20 3.21 15.14 8.58
C CYS A 20 4.20 14.33 9.41
N ARG A 21 4.86 15.03 10.33
CA ARG A 21 5.68 14.42 11.38
C ARG A 21 4.83 13.79 12.49
N GLU A 22 3.58 13.45 12.20
CA GLU A 22 2.63 12.92 13.17
C GLU A 22 2.59 11.39 13.06
N GLU A 23 2.49 10.71 14.20
CA GLU A 23 2.37 9.24 14.25
C GLU A 23 1.11 8.76 13.54
N SER A 24 0.08 9.61 13.44
CA SER A 24 -1.17 9.30 12.75
C SER A 24 -1.86 10.55 12.20
N ILE A 25 -2.57 10.42 11.08
CA ILE A 25 -3.38 11.49 10.47
C ILE A 25 -4.82 11.04 10.39
N SER A 26 -5.75 11.81 10.97
CA SER A 26 -7.19 11.54 10.86
C SER A 26 -7.75 12.15 9.56
N VAL A 27 -8.29 11.29 8.72
CA VAL A 27 -8.95 11.60 7.46
C VAL A 27 -10.40 11.14 7.57
N GLY A 28 -11.23 11.96 8.21
CA GLY A 28 -12.67 11.74 8.24
C GLY A 28 -13.24 11.89 6.83
N ILE A 29 -13.79 10.80 6.27
CA ILE A 29 -14.30 10.81 4.90
C ILE A 29 -15.71 11.40 4.85
N ASN A 30 -16.53 11.02 5.83
CA ASN A 30 -17.85 11.60 6.11
C ASN A 30 -18.28 11.23 7.54
N ASP A 31 -19.51 11.57 7.92
CA ASP A 31 -20.03 11.33 9.27
C ASP A 31 -20.15 9.83 9.64
N ASP A 32 -20.22 8.95 8.64
CA ASP A 32 -20.41 7.52 8.81
C ASP A 32 -19.11 6.70 8.66
N VAL A 33 -18.03 7.33 8.17
CA VAL A 33 -16.74 6.70 7.89
C VAL A 33 -15.58 7.59 8.33
N SER A 34 -14.79 7.07 9.25
CA SER A 34 -13.55 7.67 9.71
C SER A 34 -12.37 6.78 9.29
N VAL A 35 -11.36 7.40 8.69
CA VAL A 35 -10.08 6.76 8.37
C VAL A 35 -8.97 7.47 9.12
N ILE A 36 -8.02 6.70 9.64
CA ILE A 36 -6.80 7.24 10.24
C ILE A 36 -5.62 6.55 9.56
N TYR A 37 -4.70 7.33 9.01
CA TYR A 37 -3.44 6.82 8.50
C TYR A 37 -2.46 6.73 9.67
N ALA A 38 -2.00 5.54 10.01
CA ALA A 38 -1.00 5.33 11.05
C ALA A 38 0.39 5.16 10.42
N ASN A 39 1.41 5.66 11.12
CA ASN A 39 2.80 5.75 10.66
C ASN A 39 2.95 6.58 9.39
N SER A 40 2.50 7.84 9.43
CA SER A 40 2.41 8.73 8.26
C SER A 40 3.72 9.31 7.70
N LEU A 41 4.88 8.78 8.10
CA LEU A 41 6.21 9.23 7.66
C LEU A 41 6.58 8.74 6.24
N LEU A 42 5.59 8.58 5.36
CA LEU A 42 5.81 8.26 3.96
C LEU A 42 6.24 9.52 3.22
N THR A 43 7.26 9.37 2.37
CA THR A 43 7.83 10.45 1.56
C THR A 43 7.73 10.11 0.07
N SER A 44 8.20 11.01 -0.78
CA SER A 44 8.33 10.77 -2.22
C SER A 44 9.17 9.52 -2.55
N ASN A 45 10.12 9.14 -1.69
CA ASN A 45 10.92 7.93 -1.88
C ASN A 45 10.06 6.66 -1.75
N GLU A 46 9.19 6.59 -0.75
CA GLU A 46 8.28 5.46 -0.58
C GLU A 46 7.21 5.42 -1.68
N GLN A 47 6.77 6.58 -2.16
CA GLN A 47 5.87 6.67 -3.33
C GLN A 47 6.55 6.12 -4.58
N MET A 48 7.80 6.50 -4.82
CA MET A 48 8.59 6.06 -5.96
C MET A 48 8.86 4.55 -5.87
N LEU A 49 9.24 4.06 -4.69
CA LEU A 49 9.42 2.63 -4.43
C LEU A 49 8.13 1.84 -4.71
N PHE A 50 6.99 2.30 -4.17
CA PHE A 50 5.69 1.71 -4.45
C PHE A 50 5.43 1.66 -5.96
N HIS A 51 5.61 2.79 -6.64
CA HIS A 51 5.34 2.90 -8.06
C HIS A 51 6.23 1.98 -8.89
N VAL A 52 7.52 1.86 -8.57
CA VAL A 52 8.44 0.98 -9.30
C VAL A 52 8.05 -0.48 -9.09
N ILE A 53 7.84 -0.91 -7.84
CA ILE A 53 7.44 -2.29 -7.55
C ILE A 53 6.12 -2.62 -8.25
N TRP A 54 5.15 -1.70 -8.22
CA TRP A 54 3.84 -1.97 -8.80
C TRP A 54 3.82 -1.87 -10.31
N SER A 55 4.46 -0.87 -10.92
CA SER A 55 4.43 -0.71 -12.38
C SER A 55 5.20 -1.84 -13.08
N PHE A 56 6.38 -2.22 -12.56
CA PHE A 56 7.30 -3.13 -13.25
C PHE A 56 7.32 -4.54 -12.70
N GLY A 57 6.73 -4.79 -11.53
CA GLY A 57 6.66 -6.13 -10.95
C GLY A 57 5.65 -7.03 -11.64
N GLU A 58 5.92 -8.33 -11.60
CA GLU A 58 5.00 -9.39 -11.96
C GLU A 58 3.85 -9.43 -10.94
N LYS A 59 2.62 -9.33 -11.44
CA LYS A 59 1.43 -9.18 -10.60
C LYS A 59 0.62 -10.45 -10.54
N SER A 60 0.14 -10.79 -9.36
CA SER A 60 -0.85 -11.85 -9.14
C SER A 60 -1.90 -11.39 -8.14
N VAL A 61 -3.11 -11.93 -8.25
CA VAL A 61 -4.19 -11.69 -7.27
C VAL A 61 -4.73 -13.02 -6.81
N PHE A 62 -4.70 -13.26 -5.51
CA PHE A 62 -5.26 -14.46 -4.89
C PHE A 62 -5.84 -14.13 -3.52
N ASP A 63 -6.99 -14.72 -3.21
CA ASP A 63 -7.65 -14.62 -1.89
C ASP A 63 -7.73 -13.20 -1.31
N GLY A 64 -8.20 -12.23 -2.12
CA GLY A 64 -8.36 -10.84 -1.67
C GLY A 64 -7.05 -10.10 -1.41
N THR A 65 -5.93 -10.62 -1.91
CA THR A 65 -4.59 -10.02 -1.82
C THR A 65 -4.04 -9.82 -3.24
N ALA A 66 -3.53 -8.62 -3.52
CA ALA A 66 -2.75 -8.36 -4.74
C ALA A 66 -1.27 -8.41 -4.38
N VAL A 67 -0.45 -9.09 -5.17
CA VAL A 67 0.98 -9.22 -4.96
C VAL A 67 1.72 -8.76 -6.20
N SER A 68 2.80 -8.00 -6.00
CA SER A 68 3.75 -7.62 -7.04
C SER A 68 5.16 -8.07 -6.65
N VAL A 69 5.86 -8.75 -7.56
CA VAL A 69 7.23 -9.25 -7.37
C VAL A 69 8.16 -8.61 -8.38
N LEU A 70 9.29 -8.07 -7.92
CA LEU A 70 10.29 -7.41 -8.77
C LEU A 70 11.70 -7.89 -8.41
N THR A 71 12.56 -8.12 -9.40
CA THR A 71 13.97 -8.46 -9.14
C THR A 71 14.74 -7.24 -8.63
N ALA A 72 15.79 -7.47 -7.86
CA ALA A 72 16.66 -6.40 -7.35
C ALA A 72 17.30 -5.60 -8.49
N GLU A 73 17.71 -6.26 -9.58
CA GLU A 73 18.27 -5.62 -10.77
C GLU A 73 17.27 -4.64 -11.40
N MET A 74 16.02 -5.06 -11.60
CA MET A 74 14.98 -4.19 -12.15
C MET A 74 14.63 -3.04 -11.20
N LEU A 75 14.60 -3.29 -9.89
CA LEU A 75 14.36 -2.25 -8.90
C LEU A 75 15.45 -1.17 -8.95
N LEU A 76 16.72 -1.59 -8.89
CA LEU A 76 17.87 -0.69 -8.87
C LEU A 76 18.06 0.06 -10.19
N SER A 77 17.66 -0.51 -11.33
CA SER A 77 17.71 0.19 -12.62
C SER A 77 16.71 1.35 -12.72
N HIS A 78 15.61 1.30 -11.96
CA HIS A 78 14.61 2.37 -11.88
C HIS A 78 14.83 3.31 -10.69
N LEU A 79 15.69 2.91 -9.73
CA LEU A 79 16.07 3.68 -8.54
C LEU A 79 17.60 3.83 -8.42
N PRO A 80 18.31 4.34 -9.45
CA PRO A 80 19.77 4.28 -9.51
C PRO A 80 20.48 5.14 -8.44
N GLU A 81 19.78 6.11 -7.86
CA GLU A 81 20.31 6.98 -6.80
C GLU A 81 20.06 6.44 -5.39
N CYS A 82 19.31 5.35 -5.25
CA CYS A 82 18.97 4.77 -3.96
C CYS A 82 20.06 3.80 -3.49
N SER A 83 20.67 4.06 -2.33
CA SER A 83 21.56 3.08 -1.69
C SER A 83 20.76 1.89 -1.17
N ILE A 84 21.42 0.74 -1.00
CA ILE A 84 20.78 -0.46 -0.42
C ILE A 84 20.23 -0.15 0.99
N GLU A 85 20.97 0.61 1.79
CA GLU A 85 20.54 1.05 3.13
C GLU A 85 19.28 1.93 3.04
N GLY A 86 19.27 2.92 2.14
CA GLY A 86 18.11 3.79 1.93
C GLY A 86 16.89 3.03 1.41
N LEU A 87 17.10 2.02 0.58
CA LEU A 87 16.05 1.12 0.11
C LEU A 87 15.46 0.33 1.28
N VAL A 88 16.30 -0.29 2.12
CA VAL A 88 15.85 -1.04 3.31
C VAL A 88 15.05 -0.14 4.26
N GLU A 89 15.51 1.09 4.50
CA GLU A 89 14.77 2.06 5.32
C GLU A 89 13.42 2.46 4.70
N ALA A 90 13.37 2.68 3.39
CA ALA A 90 12.12 2.99 2.68
C ALA A 90 11.13 1.83 2.76
N ILE A 91 11.60 0.60 2.58
CA ILE A 91 10.80 -0.62 2.73
C ILE A 91 10.26 -0.74 4.15
N GLN A 92 11.09 -0.54 5.17
CA GLN A 92 10.64 -0.60 6.56
C GLN A 92 9.54 0.42 6.85
N ARG A 93 9.69 1.67 6.37
CA ARG A 93 8.66 2.69 6.53
C ARG A 93 7.37 2.32 5.80
N LEU A 94 7.47 1.90 4.54
CA LEU A 94 6.31 1.48 3.75
C LEU A 94 5.59 0.26 4.37
N SER A 95 6.32 -0.72 4.91
CA SER A 95 5.76 -1.90 5.57
C SER A 95 5.04 -1.62 6.89
N ARG A 96 5.34 -0.49 7.54
CA ARG A 96 4.71 -0.07 8.80
C ARG A 96 3.46 0.78 8.56
N PHE A 97 3.23 1.21 7.32
CA PHE A 97 2.07 2.01 6.98
C PHE A 97 0.80 1.15 7.10
N SER A 98 -0.12 1.65 7.92
CA SER A 98 -1.41 1.01 8.14
C SER A 98 -2.52 2.05 8.15
N ILE A 99 -3.73 1.57 7.90
CA ILE A 99 -4.94 2.37 8.00
C ILE A 99 -5.86 1.78 9.06
N GLU A 100 -6.39 2.65 9.90
CA GLU A 100 -7.54 2.33 10.72
C GLU A 100 -8.79 2.83 10.02
N VAL A 101 -9.80 1.97 9.94
CA VAL A 101 -11.07 2.29 9.30
C VAL A 101 -12.16 1.98 10.28
N ALA A 102 -12.97 2.98 10.59
CA ALA A 102 -14.17 2.87 11.39
C ALA A 102 -15.38 3.28 10.56
N TYR A 103 -16.36 2.40 10.43
CA TYR A 103 -17.59 2.70 9.70
C TYR A 103 -18.82 2.02 10.30
N LYS A 104 -20.00 2.58 10.07
CA LYS A 104 -21.26 1.95 10.47
C LYS A 104 -21.89 1.20 9.31
N ASP A 105 -22.31 -0.04 9.56
CA ASP A 105 -23.15 -0.82 8.65
C ASP A 105 -24.45 -1.25 9.35
N SER A 106 -25.27 -2.09 8.68
CA SER A 106 -26.53 -2.59 9.23
C SER A 106 -26.40 -3.44 10.50
N ARG A 107 -25.19 -3.86 10.88
CA ARG A 107 -24.90 -4.61 12.10
C ARG A 107 -24.39 -3.72 13.23
N GLY A 108 -24.01 -2.48 12.93
CA GLY A 108 -23.51 -1.50 13.90
C GLY A 108 -22.15 -0.94 13.50
N LEU A 109 -21.38 -0.52 14.50
CA LEU A 109 -20.05 0.07 14.31
C LEU A 109 -19.01 -1.04 14.06
N ILE A 110 -18.37 -0.99 12.90
CA ILE A 110 -17.23 -1.80 12.52
C ILE A 110 -15.96 -0.97 12.67
N LYS A 111 -14.91 -1.59 13.22
CA LYS A 111 -13.56 -1.02 13.30
C LYS A 111 -12.56 -2.08 12.86
N GLY A 112 -11.62 -1.70 12.01
CA GLY A 112 -10.53 -2.57 11.58
C GLY A 112 -9.25 -1.78 11.42
N HIS A 113 -8.13 -2.45 11.71
CA HIS A 113 -6.77 -1.96 11.45
C HIS A 113 -6.17 -2.83 10.35
N TYR A 114 -5.73 -2.21 9.27
CA TYR A 114 -5.27 -2.88 8.06
C TYR A 114 -3.87 -2.40 7.72
N ASN A 115 -2.89 -3.31 7.73
CA ASN A 115 -1.59 -3.01 7.15
C ASN A 115 -1.75 -2.91 5.65
N PHE A 116 -1.30 -1.81 5.08
CA PHE A 116 -1.56 -1.53 3.69
C PHE A 116 -0.63 -2.32 2.76
N PHE A 117 0.65 -2.43 3.16
CA PHE A 117 1.69 -3.11 2.41
C PHE A 117 2.36 -4.19 3.25
N ASP A 118 2.43 -5.40 2.71
CA ASP A 118 3.22 -6.50 3.23
C ASP A 118 4.45 -6.66 2.33
N ILE A 119 5.63 -6.26 2.81
CA ILE A 119 6.83 -6.20 1.98
C ILE A 119 7.87 -7.19 2.49
N VAL A 120 8.33 -8.06 1.59
CA VAL A 120 9.33 -9.09 1.87
C VAL A 120 10.52 -8.93 0.95
N LEU A 121 11.72 -8.95 1.52
CA LEU A 121 12.97 -9.02 0.77
C LEU A 121 13.46 -10.45 0.70
N SER A 122 13.80 -10.87 -0.52
CA SER A 122 14.40 -12.17 -0.79
C SER A 122 15.90 -12.02 -0.96
N TYR A 123 16.63 -12.92 -0.32
CA TYR A 123 18.08 -13.02 -0.39
C TYR A 123 18.47 -14.42 -0.89
N ASN A 124 19.61 -14.51 -1.58
CA ASN A 124 20.20 -15.81 -1.91
C ASN A 124 21.00 -16.39 -0.71
N CYS A 125 21.64 -17.55 -0.89
CA CYS A 125 22.43 -18.21 0.16
C CYS A 125 23.66 -17.40 0.63
N ASP A 126 24.08 -16.41 -0.16
CA ASP A 126 25.22 -15.54 0.13
C ASP A 126 24.76 -14.18 0.71
N GLU A 127 23.52 -14.08 1.18
CA GLU A 127 22.91 -12.86 1.73
C GLU A 127 22.84 -11.68 0.75
N ILE A 128 22.87 -11.96 -0.56
CA ILE A 128 22.73 -10.95 -1.60
C ILE A 128 21.24 -10.75 -1.87
N PHE A 129 20.78 -9.51 -1.83
CA PHE A 129 19.40 -9.14 -2.14
C PHE A 129 19.08 -9.43 -3.61
N THR A 130 18.06 -10.26 -3.86
CA THR A 130 17.72 -10.74 -5.21
C THR A 130 16.35 -10.28 -5.71
N ALA A 131 15.37 -10.09 -4.82
CA ALA A 131 14.03 -9.69 -5.21
C ALA A 131 13.24 -9.07 -4.05
N ILE A 132 12.27 -8.23 -4.40
CA ILE A 132 11.30 -7.65 -3.49
C ILE A 132 9.90 -8.14 -3.86
N THR A 133 9.11 -8.47 -2.85
CA THR A 133 7.68 -8.80 -2.98
C THR A 133 6.90 -7.81 -2.15
N MET A 134 5.87 -7.20 -2.74
CA MET A 134 4.91 -6.34 -2.02
C MET A 134 3.49 -6.87 -2.22
N GLY A 135 2.79 -7.11 -1.11
CA GLY A 135 1.39 -7.50 -1.07
C GLY A 135 0.50 -6.37 -0.55
N ILE A 136 -0.68 -6.19 -1.14
CA ILE A 136 -1.76 -5.36 -0.63
C ILE A 136 -2.89 -6.30 -0.21
N LYS A 137 -3.14 -6.38 1.11
CA LYS A 137 -4.19 -7.22 1.71
C LYS A 137 -5.50 -6.45 1.83
N SER A 138 -6.59 -7.17 2.11
CA SER A 138 -7.93 -6.57 2.32
C SER A 138 -8.34 -5.67 1.14
N LEU A 139 -8.12 -6.17 -0.09
CA LEU A 139 -8.40 -5.43 -1.32
C LEU A 139 -9.82 -4.86 -1.35
N ASP A 140 -10.80 -5.55 -0.79
CA ASP A 140 -12.19 -5.11 -0.75
C ASP A 140 -12.42 -3.83 0.09
N ILE A 141 -11.55 -3.56 1.07
CA ILE A 141 -11.54 -2.32 1.86
C ILE A 141 -10.81 -1.23 1.09
N ILE A 142 -9.66 -1.55 0.50
CA ILE A 142 -8.87 -0.61 -0.29
C ILE A 142 -9.64 -0.13 -1.53
N GLU A 143 -10.25 -1.05 -2.27
CA GLU A 143 -11.15 -0.77 -3.38
C GLU A 143 -12.27 0.17 -3.00
N TRP A 144 -12.87 -0.09 -1.83
CA TRP A 144 -13.95 0.73 -1.33
C TRP A 144 -13.48 2.15 -1.01
N LEU A 145 -12.34 2.31 -0.33
CA LEU A 145 -11.82 3.60 0.16
C LEU A 145 -11.26 4.52 -0.93
N PHE A 146 -10.50 3.97 -1.86
CA PHE A 146 -9.76 4.74 -2.87
C PHE A 146 -10.37 4.61 -4.27
N GLY A 147 -11.35 3.73 -4.44
CA GLY A 147 -12.07 3.54 -5.69
C GLY A 147 -11.27 2.83 -6.79
N ASN A 148 -11.85 2.85 -7.99
CA ASN A 148 -11.35 2.11 -9.15
C ASN A 148 -9.98 2.55 -9.68
N GLU A 149 -9.48 3.74 -9.34
CA GLU A 149 -8.21 4.26 -9.88
C GLU A 149 -6.99 3.48 -9.34
N ILE A 150 -7.01 3.13 -8.05
CA ILE A 150 -6.08 2.11 -7.52
C ILE A 150 -6.24 0.83 -8.30
N MET A 151 -7.48 0.36 -8.51
CA MET A 151 -7.67 -0.90 -9.21
C MET A 151 -7.17 -0.90 -10.63
N VAL A 152 -7.15 0.23 -11.34
CA VAL A 152 -6.50 0.33 -12.64
C VAL A 152 -5.00 0.10 -12.49
N LEU A 153 -4.34 0.78 -11.53
CA LEU A 153 -2.93 0.53 -11.19
C LEU A 153 -2.66 -0.92 -10.76
N LEU A 154 -3.58 -1.55 -10.02
CA LEU A 154 -3.45 -2.95 -9.64
C LEU A 154 -3.74 -3.93 -10.79
N LYS A 155 -4.58 -3.55 -11.75
CA LYS A 155 -5.06 -4.43 -12.84
C LYS A 155 -4.26 -4.32 -14.13
N ASP A 156 -3.52 -3.23 -14.36
CA ASP A 156 -2.93 -2.93 -15.67
C ASP A 156 -1.89 -3.93 -16.18
N ASN A 157 -1.52 -4.98 -15.44
CA ASN A 157 -0.76 -6.13 -15.96
C ASN A 157 -0.99 -7.41 -15.12
N ILE A 158 -2.23 -7.74 -14.77
CA ILE A 158 -2.53 -9.07 -14.19
C ILE A 158 -2.67 -10.05 -15.35
N THR A 159 -1.63 -10.82 -15.64
CA THR A 159 -1.76 -12.05 -16.44
C THR A 159 -2.62 -13.04 -15.66
N GLN A 160 -3.81 -13.33 -16.18
CA GLN A 160 -4.68 -14.40 -15.68
C GLN A 160 -4.09 -15.79 -15.95
#